data_AF-A0A8S1RII3-F1
#
_entry.id   AF-A0A8S1RII3-F1
#
_cell.length_a   1.000
_cell.length_b   1.000
_cell.length_c   1.000
_cell.angle_alpha   90.00
_cell.angle_beta   90.00
_cell.angle_gamma   90.00
#
_symmetry.space_group_name_H-M   'P 1'
#
loop_
_entity.id
_entity.type
_entity.pdbx_description
1 polymer ?
#
loop_
_entity_poly.entity_id
_entity_poly.type
_entity_poly.pdbx_seq_one_letter_code
_entity_poly.pdbx_strand_id
1 'polypeptide(L)'
;MKIVGVTLTGFAKYAEIFKRIDFNTLVVEEAGEVLESNLIAVLSKQINHLILIGDHQQLKPHMECYDLEVKFRAIERLIKNGLEYATFKYQRRMKSKFADFIRLIYQDYQDHTSIQEQNKIEIEGIKTDLVFFNHRHKEDEKLLSSSKSNKFEAKMILRMVEYLLTNGYKGEQITVLTTYLKQAQYIKNNVNKMQEYSQQIIIKEKKMIQYYYLQLDRTLIINQVLLQQIIEARLGLYIFGNFGFIEECIKDHLIKQHQQRNPDISDLWLRIIDLARQKGVIQNYIELKYHNIDTKIYEEKDWDQVKGCGCTYICNTQLCFDSIQYQTI
;
A
#
# COMPACT_ATOMS: atom_id res chain seq x y z
N MET A 1 -12.32 27.61 -20.27
CA MET A 1 -11.91 26.49 -19.39
C MET A 1 -10.78 25.76 -20.10
N LYS A 2 -9.59 25.56 -19.48
CA LYS A 2 -8.42 24.98 -20.18
C LYS A 2 -8.27 23.47 -19.97
N ILE A 3 -8.82 22.93 -18.88
CA ILE A 3 -8.71 21.52 -18.48
C ILE A 3 -10.03 21.10 -17.82
N VAL A 4 -10.50 19.87 -18.08
CA VAL A 4 -11.65 19.25 -17.42
C VAL A 4 -11.22 17.93 -16.81
N GLY A 5 -11.36 17.80 -15.48
CA GLY A 5 -11.14 16.53 -14.78
C GLY A 5 -12.46 15.77 -14.63
N VAL A 6 -12.50 14.51 -15.04
CA VAL A 6 -13.66 13.63 -14.91
C VAL A 6 -13.21 12.17 -14.82
N THR A 7 -13.94 11.33 -14.11
CA THR A 7 -13.71 9.88 -14.16
C THR A 7 -14.16 9.33 -15.51
N LEU A 8 -13.60 8.20 -15.98
CA LEU A 8 -14.03 7.57 -17.24
C LEU A 8 -15.52 7.20 -17.22
N THR A 9 -16.03 6.74 -16.07
CA THR A 9 -17.46 6.47 -15.86
C THR A 9 -18.30 7.74 -15.92
N GLY A 10 -17.80 8.84 -15.36
CA GLY A 10 -18.43 10.15 -15.45
C GLY A 10 -18.46 10.67 -16.89
N PHE A 11 -17.36 10.52 -17.63
CA PHE A 11 -17.30 10.89 -19.04
C PHE A 11 -18.33 10.12 -19.85
N ALA A 12 -18.38 8.79 -19.70
CA ALA A 12 -19.34 7.95 -20.41
C ALA A 12 -20.79 8.33 -20.06
N LYS A 13 -21.09 8.61 -18.78
CA LYS A 13 -22.41 9.04 -18.33
C LYS A 13 -22.85 10.37 -18.94
N TYR A 14 -21.91 11.31 -19.13
CA TYR A 14 -22.18 12.65 -19.66
C TYR A 14 -21.66 12.84 -21.09
N ALA A 15 -21.57 11.76 -21.86
CA ALA A 15 -20.98 11.78 -23.20
C ALA A 15 -21.61 12.83 -24.13
N GLU A 16 -22.92 13.07 -24.03
CA GLU A 16 -23.62 14.09 -24.81
C GLU A 16 -23.17 15.52 -24.49
N ILE A 17 -22.75 15.79 -23.26
CA ILE A 17 -22.17 17.07 -22.87
C ILE A 17 -20.77 17.19 -23.45
N PHE A 18 -19.95 16.15 -23.29
CA PHE A 18 -18.59 16.13 -23.80
C PHE A 18 -18.51 16.19 -25.32
N LYS A 19 -19.50 15.63 -26.05
CA LYS A 19 -19.60 15.78 -27.51
C LYS A 19 -19.77 17.23 -27.97
N ARG A 20 -20.32 18.11 -27.11
CA ARG A 20 -20.53 19.54 -27.41
C ARG A 20 -19.36 20.41 -26.97
N ILE A 21 -18.45 19.86 -26.18
CA ILE A 21 -17.22 20.53 -25.77
C ILE A 21 -16.19 20.25 -26.85
N ASP A 22 -15.55 21.29 -27.37
CA ASP A 22 -14.44 21.14 -28.30
C ASP A 22 -13.17 20.77 -27.51
N PHE A 23 -12.73 19.51 -27.63
CA PHE A 23 -11.48 19.04 -27.04
C PHE A 23 -10.78 18.08 -28.02
N ASN A 24 -9.45 18.18 -28.09
CA ASN A 24 -8.64 17.38 -29.02
C ASN A 24 -7.62 16.46 -28.33
N THR A 25 -7.47 16.58 -27.02
CA THR A 25 -6.48 15.85 -26.24
C THR A 25 -7.17 15.19 -25.06
N LEU A 26 -7.00 13.88 -24.91
CA LEU A 26 -7.46 13.10 -23.76
C LEU A 26 -6.25 12.57 -23.01
N VAL A 27 -6.16 12.92 -21.72
CA VAL A 27 -5.17 12.36 -20.80
C VAL A 27 -5.88 11.41 -19.86
N VAL A 28 -5.42 10.17 -19.79
CA VAL A 28 -5.95 9.13 -18.90
C VAL A 28 -4.86 8.78 -17.88
N GLU A 29 -5.07 9.18 -16.64
CA GLU A 29 -4.24 8.78 -15.50
C GLU A 29 -4.65 7.37 -15.02
N GLU A 30 -3.74 6.67 -14.34
CA GLU A 30 -3.93 5.30 -13.84
C GLU A 30 -4.41 4.32 -14.93
N ALA A 31 -4.01 4.56 -16.18
CA ALA A 31 -4.51 3.81 -17.33
C ALA A 31 -4.11 2.32 -17.34
N GLY A 32 -3.21 1.89 -16.44
CA GLY A 32 -2.92 0.49 -16.17
C GLY A 32 -4.06 -0.25 -15.46
N GLU A 33 -4.90 0.47 -14.71
CA GLU A 33 -6.07 -0.02 -13.99
C GLU A 33 -7.38 0.15 -14.79
N VAL A 34 -7.30 0.67 -16.01
CA VAL A 34 -8.46 0.98 -16.85
C VAL A 34 -8.82 -0.20 -17.75
N LEU A 35 -10.09 -0.61 -17.69
CA LEU A 35 -10.65 -1.56 -18.65
C LEU A 35 -10.66 -0.98 -20.06
N GLU A 36 -10.28 -1.80 -21.03
CA GLU A 36 -10.27 -1.39 -22.43
C GLU A 36 -11.65 -0.94 -22.93
N SER A 37 -12.72 -1.60 -22.47
CA SER A 37 -14.10 -1.20 -22.77
C SER A 37 -14.41 0.23 -22.30
N ASN A 38 -13.96 0.60 -21.10
CA ASN A 38 -14.15 1.94 -20.56
C ASN A 38 -13.34 2.98 -21.34
N LEU A 39 -12.13 2.63 -21.79
CA LEU A 39 -11.34 3.52 -22.64
C LEU A 39 -12.03 3.73 -24.00
N ILE A 40 -12.47 2.66 -24.66
CA ILE A 40 -13.15 2.73 -25.96
C ILE A 40 -14.42 3.58 -25.88
N ALA A 41 -15.17 3.48 -24.79
CA ALA A 41 -16.42 4.23 -24.59
C ALA A 41 -16.23 5.76 -24.56
N VAL A 42 -15.03 6.24 -24.22
CA VAL A 42 -14.73 7.68 -24.14
C VAL A 42 -13.98 8.20 -25.38
N LEU A 43 -13.54 7.31 -26.28
CA LEU A 43 -12.89 7.72 -27.52
C LEU A 43 -13.92 8.31 -28.49
N SER A 44 -13.56 9.44 -29.11
CA SER A 44 -14.41 10.13 -30.08
C SER A 44 -13.58 10.71 -31.22
N LYS A 45 -14.25 11.05 -32.34
CA LYS A 45 -13.60 11.65 -33.52
C LYS A 45 -12.97 13.01 -33.26
N GLN A 46 -13.25 13.66 -32.13
CA GLN A 46 -12.67 14.96 -31.77
C GLN A 46 -11.24 14.80 -31.23
N ILE A 47 -10.89 13.61 -30.72
CA ILE A 47 -9.59 13.34 -30.08
C ILE A 47 -8.53 13.09 -31.15
N ASN A 48 -7.53 13.97 -31.19
CA ASN A 48 -6.34 13.85 -32.02
C ASN A 48 -5.14 13.28 -31.23
N HIS A 49 -5.12 13.50 -29.91
CA HIS A 49 -4.05 13.07 -29.03
C HIS A 49 -4.61 12.28 -27.84
N LEU A 50 -4.16 11.04 -27.67
CA LEU A 50 -4.45 10.21 -26.50
C LEU A 50 -3.15 9.99 -25.72
N ILE A 51 -3.13 10.41 -24.46
CA ILE A 51 -2.00 10.22 -23.55
C ILE A 51 -2.45 9.27 -22.45
N LEU A 52 -1.86 8.08 -22.41
CA LEU A 52 -2.11 7.07 -21.39
C LEU A 52 -0.95 7.06 -20.40
N ILE A 53 -1.23 7.42 -19.16
CA ILE A 53 -0.26 7.41 -18.07
C ILE A 53 -0.67 6.28 -17.12
N GLY A 54 0.15 5.25 -17.02
CA GLY A 54 -0.15 4.11 -16.16
C GLY A 54 1.01 3.13 -16.08
N ASP A 55 0.92 2.23 -15.10
CA ASP A 55 1.91 1.19 -14.88
C ASP A 55 1.29 -0.19 -15.15
N HIS A 56 1.73 -0.80 -16.25
CA HIS A 56 1.22 -2.11 -16.69
C HIS A 56 1.71 -3.29 -15.81
N GLN A 57 2.65 -3.04 -14.88
CA GLN A 57 3.18 -4.04 -13.94
C GLN A 57 2.51 -3.94 -12.55
N GLN A 58 1.73 -2.89 -12.25
CA GLN A 58 0.99 -2.72 -10.99
C GLN A 58 -0.39 -3.40 -11.04
N LEU A 59 -1.40 -2.77 -10.44
CA LEU A 59 -2.77 -3.28 -10.40
C LEU A 59 -3.34 -3.36 -11.82
N LYS A 60 -4.09 -4.43 -12.05
CA LYS A 60 -4.83 -4.66 -13.28
C LYS A 60 -6.27 -4.19 -13.11
N PRO A 61 -6.96 -3.85 -14.21
CA PRO A 61 -8.37 -3.54 -14.15
C PRO A 61 -9.15 -4.74 -13.60
N HIS A 62 -10.00 -4.48 -12.61
CA HIS A 62 -10.83 -5.52 -12.00
C HIS A 62 -12.01 -5.90 -12.90
N MET A 63 -12.26 -7.20 -13.05
CA MET A 63 -13.48 -7.74 -13.67
C MET A 63 -14.08 -8.84 -12.81
N GLU A 64 -15.41 -8.87 -12.71
CA GLU A 64 -16.14 -9.92 -11.96
C GLU A 64 -16.01 -11.31 -12.61
N CYS A 65 -15.74 -11.36 -13.92
CA CYS A 65 -15.56 -12.59 -14.66
C CYS A 65 -14.06 -12.83 -14.97
N TYR A 66 -13.48 -13.80 -14.27
CA TYR A 66 -12.08 -14.20 -14.42
C TYR A 66 -11.70 -14.55 -15.87
N ASP A 67 -12.58 -15.25 -16.59
CA ASP A 67 -12.34 -15.67 -17.98
C ASP A 67 -12.19 -14.50 -18.95
N LEU A 68 -12.71 -13.32 -18.59
CA LEU A 68 -12.63 -12.11 -19.39
C LEU A 68 -11.44 -11.21 -18.96
N GLU A 69 -10.95 -11.33 -17.73
CA GLU A 69 -9.90 -10.47 -17.14
C GLU A 69 -8.56 -10.52 -17.93
N VAL A 70 -8.29 -11.65 -18.59
CA VAL A 70 -7.06 -11.85 -19.36
C VAL A 70 -7.09 -11.14 -20.72
N LYS A 71 -8.28 -10.80 -21.26
CA LYS A 71 -8.44 -10.39 -22.67
C LYS A 71 -8.49 -8.88 -22.92
N PHE A 72 -8.75 -8.04 -21.90
CA PHE A 72 -9.12 -6.63 -22.11
C PHE A 72 -8.23 -5.63 -21.37
N ARG A 73 -6.90 -5.72 -21.59
CA ARG A 73 -5.91 -4.81 -21.01
C ARG A 73 -5.41 -3.81 -22.03
N ALA A 74 -5.92 -2.57 -21.98
CA ALA A 74 -5.66 -1.56 -23.00
C ALA A 74 -4.17 -1.25 -23.19
N ILE A 75 -3.47 -0.82 -22.13
CA ILE A 75 -2.04 -0.47 -22.23
C ILE A 75 -1.20 -1.70 -22.59
N GLU A 76 -1.41 -2.83 -21.91
CA GLU A 76 -0.61 -4.03 -22.14
C GLU A 76 -0.75 -4.53 -23.59
N ARG A 77 -1.97 -4.47 -24.15
CA ARG A 77 -2.22 -4.81 -25.56
C ARG A 77 -1.53 -3.85 -26.52
N LEU A 78 -1.56 -2.55 -26.23
CA LEU A 78 -0.87 -1.55 -27.05
C LEU A 78 0.66 -1.76 -27.04
N ILE A 79 1.25 -2.01 -25.88
CA ILE A 79 2.69 -2.31 -25.74
C ILE A 79 3.05 -3.59 -26.50
N LYS A 80 2.26 -4.67 -26.34
CA LYS A 80 2.47 -5.94 -27.06
C LYS A 80 2.37 -5.79 -28.58
N ASN A 81 1.59 -4.82 -29.05
CA ASN A 81 1.46 -4.49 -30.48
C ASN A 81 2.54 -3.51 -30.97
N GLY A 82 3.58 -3.23 -30.18
CA GLY A 82 4.71 -2.41 -30.60
C GLY A 82 4.52 -0.90 -30.42
N LEU A 83 3.54 -0.46 -29.63
CA LEU A 83 3.44 0.96 -29.28
C LEU A 83 4.66 1.36 -28.45
N GLU A 84 5.38 2.38 -28.92
CA GLU A 84 6.48 2.97 -28.15
C GLU A 84 5.95 3.66 -26.88
N TYR A 85 6.69 3.53 -25.79
CA TYR A 85 6.35 4.14 -24.52
C TYR A 85 7.60 4.63 -23.80
N ALA A 86 7.42 5.63 -22.94
CA ALA A 86 8.46 6.12 -22.05
C ALA A 86 8.21 5.60 -20.63
N THR A 87 9.29 5.31 -19.89
CA THR A 87 9.22 4.85 -18.50
C THR A 87 10.01 5.80 -17.61
N PHE A 88 9.37 6.28 -16.54
CA PHE A 88 10.06 7.04 -15.51
C PHE A 88 10.85 6.09 -14.60
N LYS A 89 12.18 6.23 -14.61
CA LYS A 89 13.10 5.34 -13.87
C LYS A 89 13.48 5.86 -12.48
N TYR A 90 13.36 7.17 -12.26
CA TYR A 90 13.83 7.82 -11.04
C TYR A 90 12.70 8.10 -10.05
N GLN A 91 12.81 7.54 -8.85
CA GLN A 91 11.88 7.77 -7.76
C GLN A 91 12.30 8.94 -6.88
N ARG A 92 11.30 9.69 -6.41
CA ARG A 92 11.47 10.93 -5.62
C ARG A 92 10.67 10.92 -4.31
N ARG A 93 10.09 9.78 -3.94
CA ARG A 93 9.04 9.72 -2.91
C ARG A 93 9.44 8.98 -1.64
N MET A 94 10.15 7.86 -1.74
CA MET A 94 10.40 6.96 -0.61
C MET A 94 11.89 6.87 -0.28
N LYS A 95 12.23 6.47 0.95
CA LYS A 95 13.63 6.18 1.30
C LYS A 95 14.19 5.02 0.46
N SER A 96 15.48 5.07 0.17
CA SER A 96 16.17 4.06 -0.66
C SER A 96 15.94 2.63 -0.15
N LYS A 97 15.93 2.43 1.16
CA LYS A 97 15.71 1.12 1.80
C LYS A 97 14.29 0.59 1.66
N PHE A 98 13.30 1.45 1.41
CA PHE A 98 11.93 1.02 1.08
C PHE A 98 11.86 0.68 -0.41
N ALA A 99 12.51 1.49 -1.26
CA ALA A 99 12.59 1.27 -2.70
C ALA A 99 13.25 -0.06 -3.07
N ASP A 100 14.13 -0.62 -2.22
CA ASP A 100 14.71 -1.95 -2.44
C ASP A 100 13.67 -3.05 -2.64
N PHE A 101 12.52 -2.98 -1.96
CA PHE A 101 11.44 -3.94 -2.16
C PHE A 101 10.74 -3.75 -3.52
N ILE A 102 10.67 -2.51 -4.01
CA ILE A 102 10.12 -2.19 -5.34
C ILE A 102 11.07 -2.64 -6.45
N ARG A 103 12.39 -2.58 -6.21
CA ARG A 103 13.44 -3.06 -7.13
C ARG A 103 13.42 -4.57 -7.36
N LEU A 104 12.73 -5.34 -6.51
CA LEU A 104 12.47 -6.76 -6.78
C LEU A 104 11.62 -6.97 -8.04
N ILE A 105 10.89 -5.93 -8.47
CA ILE A 105 9.95 -5.97 -9.59
C ILE A 105 10.48 -5.12 -10.74
N TYR A 106 10.93 -3.89 -10.42
CA TYR A 106 11.46 -2.95 -11.41
C TYR A 106 12.99 -2.88 -11.34
N GLN A 107 13.67 -3.58 -12.25
CA GLN A 107 15.14 -3.66 -12.28
C GLN A 107 15.82 -2.30 -12.50
N ASP A 108 15.16 -1.39 -13.23
CA ASP A 108 15.68 -0.06 -13.58
C ASP A 108 15.25 1.06 -12.59
N TYR A 109 14.68 0.72 -11.43
CA TYR A 109 14.14 1.70 -10.49
C TYR A 109 15.22 2.33 -9.60
N GLN A 110 15.55 3.58 -9.89
CA GLN A 110 16.67 4.32 -9.32
C GLN A 110 16.22 5.46 -8.42
N ASP A 111 17.07 5.85 -7.47
CA ASP A 111 16.83 7.02 -6.64
C ASP A 111 17.23 8.29 -7.37
N HIS A 112 16.34 9.28 -7.38
CA HIS A 112 16.74 10.64 -7.72
C HIS A 112 17.66 11.22 -6.62
N THR A 113 18.53 12.17 -6.96
CA THR A 113 19.46 12.79 -6.01
C THR A 113 18.77 13.41 -4.79
N SER A 114 17.53 13.89 -4.96
CA SER A 114 16.70 14.42 -3.87
C SER A 114 16.39 13.42 -2.74
N ILE A 115 16.53 12.11 -2.97
CA ILE A 115 16.29 11.07 -1.97
C ILE A 115 17.37 11.07 -0.87
N GLN A 116 18.56 11.63 -1.14
CA GLN A 116 19.64 11.71 -0.15
C GLN A 116 19.22 12.45 1.12
N GLU A 117 18.49 13.56 0.98
CA GLU A 117 17.97 14.28 2.14
C GLU A 117 16.86 13.52 2.84
N GLN A 118 15.96 12.89 2.06
CA GLN A 118 14.89 12.09 2.64
C GLN A 118 15.39 10.88 3.45
N ASN A 119 16.52 10.28 3.05
CA ASN A 119 17.15 9.18 3.77
C ASN A 119 17.65 9.57 5.17
N LYS A 120 17.92 10.86 5.41
CA LYS A 120 18.42 11.37 6.71
C LYS A 120 17.30 11.66 7.71
N ILE A 121 16.05 11.78 7.25
CA ILE A 121 14.92 12.12 8.12
C ILE A 121 14.63 10.94 9.04
N GLU A 122 14.74 11.12 10.35
CA GLU A 122 14.33 10.13 11.35
C GLU A 122 12.86 10.32 11.75
N ILE A 123 12.26 9.27 12.33
CA ILE A 123 10.91 9.35 12.90
C ILE A 123 11.08 9.61 14.39
N GLU A 124 10.78 10.82 14.84
CA GLU A 124 10.78 11.13 16.27
C GLU A 124 9.89 10.15 17.05
N GLY A 125 10.40 9.64 18.16
CA GLY A 125 9.73 8.65 19.00
C GLY A 125 9.86 7.20 18.52
N ILE A 126 10.33 6.92 17.30
CA ILE A 126 10.56 5.55 16.81
C ILE A 126 11.97 5.40 16.26
N LYS A 127 12.74 4.46 16.82
CA LYS A 127 14.15 4.26 16.46
C LYS A 127 14.33 3.72 15.04
N THR A 128 13.43 2.83 14.63
CA THR A 128 13.49 2.11 13.35
C THR A 128 12.31 2.49 12.48
N ASP A 129 12.60 2.95 11.27
CA ASP A 129 11.62 3.37 10.26
C ASP A 129 11.27 2.27 9.24
N LEU A 130 11.86 1.07 9.37
CA LEU A 130 11.54 -0.11 8.57
C LEU A 130 11.44 -1.33 9.49
N VAL A 131 10.24 -1.87 9.65
CA VAL A 131 10.02 -3.05 10.49
C VAL A 131 9.04 -4.01 9.82
N PHE A 132 9.45 -5.27 9.73
CA PHE A 132 8.58 -6.40 9.45
C PHE A 132 8.24 -7.06 10.78
N PHE A 133 7.15 -6.61 11.39
CA PHE A 133 6.69 -7.03 12.71
C PHE A 133 6.09 -8.45 12.63
N ASN A 134 6.90 -9.43 13.02
CA ASN A 134 6.58 -10.85 12.98
C ASN A 134 5.92 -11.30 14.29
N HIS A 135 4.79 -12.00 14.17
CA HIS A 135 4.10 -12.61 15.30
C HIS A 135 3.52 -13.99 14.97
N ARG A 136 3.05 -14.72 15.98
CA ARG A 136 2.44 -16.05 15.82
C ARG A 136 0.93 -16.10 16.10
N HIS A 137 0.30 -14.95 16.37
CA HIS A 137 -1.15 -14.86 16.56
C HIS A 137 -1.91 -15.20 15.27
N LYS A 138 -2.89 -16.09 15.38
CA LYS A 138 -3.76 -16.53 14.27
C LYS A 138 -4.89 -15.52 14.03
N GLU A 139 -5.42 -15.53 12.81
CA GLU A 139 -6.64 -14.79 12.44
C GLU A 139 -7.87 -15.34 13.19
N ASP A 140 -8.90 -14.52 13.37
CA ASP A 140 -10.18 -14.94 13.94
C ASP A 140 -10.85 -16.02 13.06
N GLU A 141 -11.03 -17.22 13.61
CA GLU A 141 -11.59 -18.39 12.90
C GLU A 141 -13.12 -18.42 12.77
N LYS A 142 -13.82 -17.27 12.77
CA LYS A 142 -15.30 -17.28 12.61
C LYS A 142 -15.68 -17.78 11.21
N LEU A 143 -15.92 -19.10 11.14
CA LEU A 143 -16.20 -19.95 9.97
C LEU A 143 -17.28 -19.43 9.00
N LEU A 144 -18.16 -18.54 9.45
CA LEU A 144 -19.33 -18.07 8.68
C LEU A 144 -19.12 -16.75 7.94
N SER A 145 -17.93 -16.15 7.99
CA SER A 145 -17.70 -14.86 7.32
C SER A 145 -16.60 -14.89 6.28
N SER A 146 -16.91 -14.40 5.09
CA SER A 146 -16.05 -14.27 3.91
C SER A 146 -14.83 -13.36 4.06
N SER A 147 -14.64 -12.72 5.21
CA SER A 147 -13.54 -11.78 5.46
C SER A 147 -12.89 -12.11 6.80
N LYS A 148 -11.56 -12.02 6.85
CA LYS A 148 -10.70 -12.36 7.98
C LYS A 148 -10.30 -11.10 8.74
N SER A 149 -9.96 -11.27 10.02
CA SER A 149 -9.39 -10.21 10.85
C SER A 149 -8.35 -10.81 11.78
N ASN A 150 -7.29 -10.05 12.05
CA ASN A 150 -6.33 -10.35 13.09
C ASN A 150 -6.42 -9.26 14.16
N LYS A 151 -7.08 -9.58 15.29
CA LYS A 151 -7.27 -8.64 16.39
C LYS A 151 -5.96 -8.20 17.02
N PHE A 152 -4.98 -9.09 17.11
CA PHE A 152 -3.68 -8.76 17.67
C PHE A 152 -2.99 -7.70 16.82
N GLU A 153 -2.90 -7.91 15.50
CA GLU A 153 -2.35 -6.90 14.58
C GLU A 153 -3.13 -5.59 14.67
N ALA A 154 -4.46 -5.64 14.66
CA ALA A 154 -5.28 -4.44 14.72
C ALA A 154 -5.04 -3.64 16.00
N LYS A 155 -4.99 -4.29 17.16
CA LYS A 155 -4.70 -3.66 18.45
C LYS A 155 -3.29 -3.06 18.48
N MET A 156 -2.28 -3.78 18.00
CA MET A 156 -0.92 -3.25 17.88
C MET A 156 -0.85 -2.01 17.01
N ILE A 157 -1.48 -2.04 15.83
CA ILE A 157 -1.55 -0.90 14.91
C ILE A 157 -2.27 0.28 15.57
N LEU A 158 -3.41 0.06 16.22
CA LEU A 158 -4.17 1.11 16.88
C LEU A 158 -3.34 1.81 17.97
N ARG A 159 -2.61 1.05 18.79
CA ARG A 159 -1.74 1.59 19.85
C ARG A 159 -0.55 2.35 19.27
N MET A 160 0.03 1.87 18.17
CA MET A 160 1.08 2.59 17.45
C MET A 160 0.58 3.90 16.85
N VAL A 161 -0.62 3.90 16.29
CA VAL A 161 -1.26 5.11 15.74
C VAL A 161 -1.58 6.10 16.87
N GLU A 162 -2.14 5.63 17.98
CA GLU A 162 -2.38 6.42 19.20
C GLU A 162 -1.10 7.08 19.70
N TYR A 163 -0.02 6.30 19.77
CA TYR A 163 1.29 6.76 20.15
C TYR A 163 1.78 7.87 19.22
N LEU A 164 1.78 7.67 17.90
CA LEU A 164 2.22 8.70 16.95
C LEU A 164 1.39 9.98 17.05
N LEU A 165 0.07 9.87 17.18
CA LEU A 165 -0.81 11.04 17.34
C LEU A 165 -0.53 11.81 18.63
N THR A 166 -0.38 11.09 19.75
CA THR A 166 -0.06 11.68 21.06
C THR A 166 1.31 12.33 21.05
N ASN A 167 2.21 11.78 20.24
CA ASN A 167 3.51 12.36 19.98
C ASN A 167 3.46 13.60 19.09
N GLY A 168 2.32 13.95 18.49
CA GLY A 168 2.09 15.18 17.70
C GLY A 168 2.20 15.02 16.19
N TYR A 169 2.31 13.78 15.69
CA TYR A 169 2.09 13.51 14.28
C TYR A 169 0.62 13.78 13.92
N LYS A 170 0.40 14.40 12.76
CA LYS A 170 -0.93 14.63 12.21
C LYS A 170 -1.45 13.35 11.59
N GLY A 171 -2.75 13.10 11.69
CA GLY A 171 -3.35 11.90 11.09
C GLY A 171 -3.13 11.81 9.58
N GLU A 172 -3.01 12.94 8.86
CA GLU A 172 -2.74 12.99 7.42
C GLU A 172 -1.36 12.42 7.06
N GLN A 173 -0.44 12.38 8.02
CA GLN A 173 0.90 11.80 7.88
C GLN A 173 0.90 10.28 8.14
N ILE A 174 -0.21 9.73 8.64
CA ILE A 174 -0.34 8.32 9.04
C ILE A 174 -1.35 7.65 8.12
N THR A 175 -0.88 6.62 7.40
CA THR A 175 -1.76 5.80 6.55
C THR A 175 -1.70 4.35 7.03
N VAL A 176 -2.88 3.79 7.32
CA VAL A 176 -3.02 2.35 7.63
C VAL A 176 -3.66 1.65 6.44
N LEU A 177 -2.96 0.64 5.93
CA LEU A 177 -3.38 -0.15 4.78
C LEU A 177 -3.61 -1.60 5.21
N THR A 178 -4.69 -2.20 4.73
CA THR A 178 -5.02 -3.61 4.97
C THR A 178 -5.80 -4.17 3.80
N THR A 179 -5.58 -5.44 3.49
CA THR A 179 -6.22 -6.17 2.38
C THR A 179 -7.59 -6.73 2.76
N TYR A 180 -7.94 -6.76 4.05
CA TYR A 180 -9.17 -7.36 4.53
C TYR A 180 -10.19 -6.32 5.01
N LEU A 181 -11.38 -6.34 4.42
CA LEU A 181 -12.47 -5.42 4.77
C LEU A 181 -12.80 -5.41 6.27
N LYS A 182 -12.89 -6.59 6.90
CA LYS A 182 -13.16 -6.66 8.34
C LYS A 182 -12.05 -6.07 9.20
N GLN A 183 -10.80 -6.23 8.79
CA GLN A 183 -9.66 -5.61 9.45
C GLN A 183 -9.77 -4.09 9.34
N ALA A 184 -10.06 -3.56 8.14
CA ALA A 184 -10.25 -2.13 7.91
C ALA A 184 -11.40 -1.56 8.75
N GLN A 185 -12.56 -2.23 8.74
CA GLN A 185 -13.72 -1.84 9.54
C GLN A 185 -13.41 -1.87 11.05
N TYR A 186 -12.70 -2.90 11.52
CA TYR A 186 -12.31 -3.01 12.92
C TYR A 186 -11.39 -1.85 13.33
N ILE A 187 -10.35 -1.55 12.53
CA ILE A 187 -9.44 -0.44 12.81
C ILE A 187 -10.20 0.89 12.77
N LYS A 188 -10.99 1.14 11.71
CA LYS A 188 -11.77 2.37 11.55
C LYS A 188 -12.75 2.62 12.70
N ASN A 189 -13.46 1.58 13.13
CA ASN A 189 -14.41 1.69 14.25
C ASN A 189 -13.72 1.99 15.58
N ASN A 190 -12.49 1.53 15.78
CA ASN A 190 -11.74 1.83 17.00
C ASN A 190 -11.07 3.21 16.93
N VAL A 191 -10.55 3.62 15.77
CA VAL A 191 -10.04 4.99 15.56
C VAL A 191 -11.15 6.03 15.79
N ASN A 192 -12.37 5.79 15.31
CA ASN A 192 -13.49 6.72 15.54
C ASN A 192 -13.87 6.88 17.01
N LYS A 193 -13.56 5.89 17.86
CA LYS A 193 -13.77 5.98 19.32
C LYS A 193 -12.67 6.77 20.02
N MET A 194 -11.53 7.00 19.35
CA MET A 194 -10.47 7.91 19.80
C MET A 194 -10.92 9.33 19.47
N GLN A 195 -11.89 9.83 20.26
CA GLN A 195 -12.71 11.02 20.00
C GLN A 195 -11.92 12.29 19.63
N GLU A 196 -10.66 12.39 20.04
CA GLU A 196 -9.81 13.58 19.86
C GLU A 196 -9.10 13.64 18.49
N TYR A 197 -8.90 12.51 17.79
CA TYR A 197 -8.06 12.43 16.57
C TYR A 197 -8.76 11.85 15.33
N SER A 198 -10.00 11.39 15.48
CA SER A 198 -10.75 10.60 14.48
C SER A 198 -10.90 11.25 13.09
N GLN A 199 -10.88 12.58 12.98
CA GLN A 199 -11.09 13.29 11.71
C GLN A 199 -9.83 13.43 10.86
N GLN A 200 -8.64 13.07 11.37
CA GLN A 200 -7.37 13.37 10.71
C GLN A 200 -6.69 12.15 10.09
N ILE A 201 -7.01 10.91 10.52
CA ILE A 201 -6.30 9.71 10.03
C ILE A 201 -6.84 9.25 8.69
N ILE A 202 -5.95 9.08 7.71
CA ILE A 202 -6.30 8.51 6.41
C ILE A 202 -6.27 6.98 6.51
N ILE A 203 -7.43 6.38 6.79
CA ILE A 203 -7.62 4.94 6.66
C ILE A 203 -8.10 4.66 5.23
N LYS A 204 -7.18 4.23 4.37
CA LYS A 204 -7.55 3.79 3.02
C LYS A 204 -7.93 2.32 3.06
N GLU A 205 -9.22 2.08 2.86
CA GLU A 205 -9.68 0.79 2.39
C GLU A 205 -9.32 0.71 0.91
N LYS A 206 -8.41 -0.19 0.53
CA LYS A 206 -8.43 -0.69 -0.84
C LYS A 206 -9.48 -1.78 -0.86
N LYS A 207 -10.67 -1.44 -1.36
CA LYS A 207 -11.72 -2.41 -1.65
C LYS A 207 -11.11 -3.51 -2.51
N MET A 208 -10.72 -4.61 -1.88
CA MET A 208 -10.98 -5.93 -2.43
C MET A 208 -12.48 -5.94 -2.66
N ILE A 209 -12.90 -5.59 -3.87
CA ILE A 209 -14.30 -5.67 -4.27
C ILE A 209 -14.73 -7.09 -3.91
N GLN A 210 -15.59 -7.15 -2.89
CA GLN A 210 -16.56 -8.19 -2.56
C GLN A 210 -16.46 -9.38 -3.52
N TYR A 211 -16.07 -10.59 -3.07
CA TYR A 211 -16.80 -11.85 -3.30
C TYR A 211 -16.09 -13.04 -2.61
N TYR A 212 -16.94 -13.78 -1.89
CA TYR A 212 -16.97 -15.16 -1.42
C TYR A 212 -15.77 -16.10 -1.65
N TYR A 213 -15.50 -16.87 -0.59
CA TYR A 213 -14.72 -18.10 -0.59
C TYR A 213 -15.07 -19.01 -1.78
N LEU A 214 -14.08 -19.25 -2.62
CA LEU A 214 -13.87 -20.54 -3.25
C LEU A 214 -12.40 -20.92 -3.00
N GLN A 215 -12.21 -22.13 -2.51
CA GLN A 215 -10.91 -22.77 -2.32
C GLN A 215 -10.03 -22.61 -3.57
N LEU A 216 -8.72 -22.42 -3.33
CA LEU A 216 -7.62 -22.35 -4.30
C LEU A 216 -7.50 -21.02 -5.05
N ASP A 217 -6.85 -20.05 -4.39
CA ASP A 217 -5.69 -19.31 -4.94
C ASP A 217 -5.40 -18.08 -4.07
N ARG A 218 -4.55 -18.29 -3.05
CA ARG A 218 -4.09 -17.21 -2.16
C ARG A 218 -2.87 -16.47 -2.71
N THR A 219 -2.40 -16.80 -3.92
CA THR A 219 -1.02 -16.49 -4.33
C THR A 219 -0.93 -15.32 -5.32
N LEU A 220 -1.98 -15.07 -6.11
CA LEU A 220 -1.96 -14.02 -7.14
C LEU A 220 -2.30 -12.62 -6.59
N ILE A 221 -3.18 -12.55 -5.60
CA ILE A 221 -3.75 -11.29 -5.07
C ILE A 221 -2.80 -10.56 -4.11
N ILE A 222 -1.91 -11.28 -3.40
CA ILE A 222 -0.99 -10.65 -2.43
C ILE A 222 0.14 -9.88 -3.16
N ASN A 223 0.36 -10.12 -4.45
CA ASN A 223 1.49 -9.53 -5.19
C ASN A 223 1.24 -8.12 -5.70
N GLN A 224 0.03 -7.80 -6.18
CA GLN A 224 -0.24 -6.48 -6.77
C GLN A 224 -0.68 -5.43 -5.73
N VAL A 225 -1.38 -5.84 -4.68
CA VAL A 225 -1.86 -4.92 -3.64
C VAL A 225 -0.69 -4.39 -2.78
N LEU A 226 0.40 -5.15 -2.63
CA LEU A 226 1.55 -4.72 -1.82
C LEU A 226 2.38 -3.62 -2.49
N LEU A 227 2.56 -3.68 -3.81
CA LEU A 227 3.29 -2.69 -4.60
C LEU A 227 2.80 -1.28 -4.33
N GLN A 228 1.49 -1.08 -4.48
CA GLN A 228 0.87 0.20 -4.25
C GLN A 228 0.94 0.61 -2.77
N GLN A 229 0.94 -0.35 -1.82
CA GLN A 229 1.08 -0.07 -0.39
C GLN A 229 2.49 0.40 -0.01
N ILE A 230 3.55 -0.25 -0.51
CA ILE A 230 4.94 0.16 -0.26
C ILE A 230 5.22 1.49 -0.96
N ILE A 231 4.64 1.74 -2.15
CA ILE A 231 4.79 2.99 -2.90
C ILE A 231 4.24 4.21 -2.16
N GLU A 232 3.32 4.04 -1.22
CA GLU A 232 2.76 5.13 -0.40
C GLU A 232 3.68 5.51 0.78
N ALA A 233 4.60 4.64 1.20
CA ALA A 233 5.48 4.89 2.33
C ALA A 233 6.58 5.91 2.01
N ARG A 234 6.65 7.00 2.80
CA ARG A 234 7.66 8.06 2.63
C ARG A 234 8.74 8.01 3.70
N LEU A 235 8.35 8.05 4.97
CA LEU A 235 9.27 8.20 6.11
C LEU A 235 9.42 6.92 6.93
N GLY A 236 8.35 6.14 7.08
CA GLY A 236 8.33 4.88 7.80
C GLY A 236 7.49 3.81 7.10
N LEU A 237 7.91 2.56 7.21
CA LEU A 237 7.23 1.38 6.67
C LEU A 237 7.20 0.28 7.73
N TYR A 238 6.00 -0.04 8.22
CA TYR A 238 5.77 -1.06 9.24
C TYR A 238 4.79 -2.09 8.70
N ILE A 239 5.25 -3.33 8.53
CA ILE A 239 4.46 -4.43 7.97
C ILE A 239 4.22 -5.44 9.08
N PHE A 240 2.96 -5.66 9.44
CA PHE A 240 2.56 -6.64 10.45
C PHE A 240 2.13 -7.94 9.77
N GLY A 241 2.58 -9.06 10.30
CA GLY A 241 2.09 -10.36 9.87
C GLY A 241 2.79 -11.54 10.50
N ASN A 242 2.28 -12.73 10.22
CA ASN A 242 2.92 -13.99 10.55
C ASN A 242 3.71 -14.48 9.33
N PHE A 243 4.94 -13.99 9.17
CA PHE A 243 5.75 -14.27 7.98
C PHE A 243 6.12 -15.75 7.87
N GLY A 244 6.34 -16.44 8.99
CA GLY A 244 6.59 -17.88 8.97
C GLY A 244 5.41 -18.67 8.39
N PHE A 245 4.19 -18.35 8.81
CA PHE A 245 2.98 -18.96 8.26
C PHE A 245 2.78 -18.61 6.78
N ILE A 246 3.08 -17.39 6.37
CA ILE A 246 3.02 -16.96 4.96
C ILE A 246 4.00 -17.77 4.11
N GLU A 247 5.25 -17.91 4.56
CA GLU A 247 6.27 -18.71 3.85
C GLU A 247 5.85 -20.18 3.70
N GLU A 248 5.35 -20.79 4.77
CA GLU A 248 4.84 -22.17 4.76
C GLU A 248 3.68 -22.32 3.76
N CYS A 249 2.70 -21.42 3.80
CA CYS A 249 1.56 -21.44 2.89
C CYS A 249 1.98 -21.32 1.41
N ILE A 250 2.95 -20.45 1.11
CA ILE A 250 3.45 -20.27 -0.26
C ILE A 250 4.23 -21.50 -0.71
N LYS A 251 5.12 -22.04 0.11
CA LYS A 251 5.90 -23.24 -0.21
C LYS A 251 5.00 -24.45 -0.46
N ASP A 252 4.01 -24.68 0.40
CA ASP A 252 3.02 -25.74 0.24
C ASP A 252 2.23 -25.59 -1.07
N HIS A 253 1.90 -24.35 -1.44
CA HIS A 253 1.20 -24.07 -2.69
C HIS A 253 2.09 -24.29 -3.92
N LEU A 254 3.34 -23.84 -3.88
CA LEU A 254 4.31 -24.06 -4.96
C LEU A 254 4.55 -25.55 -5.20
N ILE A 255 4.67 -26.36 -4.14
CA ILE A 255 4.80 -27.82 -4.25
C ILE A 255 3.59 -28.43 -4.97
N LYS A 256 2.38 -27.96 -4.67
CA LYS A 256 1.15 -28.41 -5.33
C LYS A 256 1.09 -27.95 -6.79
N GLN A 257 1.55 -26.73 -7.10
CA GLN A 257 1.58 -26.20 -8.47
C GLN A 257 2.72 -26.77 -9.32
N HIS A 258 3.83 -27.25 -8.76
CA HIS A 258 4.85 -27.95 -9.56
C HIS A 258 4.30 -29.24 -10.22
N GLN A 259 3.15 -29.76 -9.76
CA GLN A 259 2.41 -30.82 -10.45
C GLN A 259 1.55 -30.32 -11.64
N GLN A 260 1.33 -29.01 -11.77
CA GLN A 260 0.60 -28.33 -12.85
C GLN A 260 1.40 -27.12 -13.38
N ARG A 261 2.18 -27.35 -14.43
CA ARG A 261 3.09 -26.37 -15.08
C ARG A 261 2.48 -24.96 -15.26
N ASN A 262 2.87 -24.00 -14.41
CA ASN A 262 2.95 -22.59 -14.77
C ASN A 262 3.90 -21.84 -13.81
N PRO A 263 5.13 -21.51 -14.23
CA PRO A 263 6.06 -20.76 -13.41
C PRO A 263 5.95 -19.28 -13.77
N ASP A 264 5.14 -18.51 -13.06
CA ASP A 264 5.49 -17.10 -12.80
C ASP A 264 4.52 -16.44 -11.82
N ILE A 265 5.06 -15.47 -11.06
CA ILE A 265 4.38 -14.56 -10.11
C ILE A 265 4.22 -15.09 -8.66
N SER A 266 4.16 -16.38 -8.38
CA SER A 266 3.88 -16.92 -7.02
C SER A 266 4.98 -16.76 -5.94
N ASP A 267 6.17 -16.23 -6.29
CA ASP A 267 7.36 -16.20 -5.42
C ASP A 267 7.73 -14.80 -4.85
N LEU A 268 7.00 -13.74 -5.22
CA LEU A 268 7.39 -12.37 -4.83
C LEU A 268 7.44 -12.18 -3.31
N TRP A 269 6.50 -12.76 -2.55
CA TRP A 269 6.52 -12.66 -1.09
C TRP A 269 7.68 -13.40 -0.44
N LEU A 270 8.10 -14.54 -1.00
CA LEU A 270 9.31 -15.22 -0.52
C LEU A 270 10.53 -14.32 -0.75
N ARG A 271 10.64 -13.71 -1.93
CA ARG A 271 11.71 -12.74 -2.24
C ARG A 271 11.69 -11.51 -1.32
N ILE A 272 10.51 -10.99 -0.99
CA ILE A 272 10.35 -9.87 -0.05
C ILE A 272 10.79 -10.28 1.36
N ILE A 273 10.34 -11.44 1.84
CA ILE A 273 10.69 -11.95 3.17
C ILE A 273 12.20 -12.24 3.23
N ASP A 274 12.79 -12.79 2.18
CA ASP A 274 14.23 -13.01 2.08
C ASP A 274 15.00 -11.68 2.11
N LEU A 275 14.57 -10.67 1.35
CA LEU A 275 15.18 -9.34 1.39
C LEU A 275 15.04 -8.68 2.77
N ALA A 276 13.87 -8.79 3.40
CA ALA A 276 13.64 -8.28 4.75
C ALA A 276 14.54 -8.98 5.77
N ARG A 277 14.76 -10.29 5.62
CA ARG A 277 15.68 -11.10 6.44
C ARG A 277 17.13 -10.67 6.24
N GLN A 278 17.57 -10.48 4.99
CA GLN A 278 18.92 -9.99 4.67
C GLN A 278 19.18 -8.59 5.24
N LYS A 279 18.14 -7.73 5.26
CA LYS A 279 18.20 -6.40 5.86
C LYS A 279 18.11 -6.40 7.39
N GLY A 280 17.80 -7.53 8.03
CA GLY A 280 17.64 -7.62 9.49
C GLY A 280 16.42 -6.87 10.03
N VAL A 281 15.40 -6.63 9.21
CA VAL A 281 14.21 -5.82 9.58
C VAL A 281 13.02 -6.66 10.03
N ILE A 282 13.12 -7.99 9.95
CA ILE A 282 12.13 -8.91 10.54
C ILE A 282 12.37 -8.96 12.05
N GLN A 283 11.44 -8.42 12.81
CA GLN A 283 11.53 -8.29 14.26
C GLN A 283 10.21 -8.69 14.90
N ASN A 284 10.24 -9.17 16.15
CA ASN A 284 9.04 -9.40 16.95
C ASN A 284 8.73 -8.24 17.91
N TYR A 285 9.34 -7.08 17.68
CA TYR A 285 9.12 -5.86 18.44
C TYR A 285 9.19 -4.62 17.55
N ILE A 286 8.68 -3.51 18.07
CA ILE A 286 8.92 -2.16 17.57
C ILE A 286 9.83 -1.45 18.57
N GLU A 287 10.88 -0.80 18.09
CA GLU A 287 11.83 -0.08 18.94
C GLU A 287 11.51 1.42 18.94
N LEU A 288 11.16 1.94 20.12
CA LEU A 288 10.94 3.35 20.39
C LEU A 288 12.22 3.96 20.94
N LYS A 289 12.48 5.23 20.65
CA LYS A 289 13.62 5.97 21.19
C LYS A 289 13.17 7.33 21.68
N TYR A 290 13.35 7.57 22.98
CA TYR A 290 13.13 8.87 23.58
C TYR A 290 14.03 9.07 24.80
N HIS A 291 14.53 10.29 25.00
CA HIS A 291 15.49 10.61 26.09
C HIS A 291 16.72 9.66 26.15
N ASN A 292 17.23 9.19 25.00
CA ASN A 292 18.31 8.19 24.92
C ASN A 292 17.97 6.82 25.55
N ILE A 293 16.70 6.53 25.74
CA ILE A 293 16.21 5.23 26.20
C ILE A 293 15.53 4.52 25.05
N ASP A 294 16.00 3.31 24.79
CA ASP A 294 15.41 2.42 23.81
C ASP A 294 14.37 1.53 24.50
N THR A 295 13.11 1.64 24.07
CA THR A 295 12.01 0.83 24.60
C THR A 295 11.50 -0.11 23.52
N LYS A 296 11.37 -1.40 23.84
CA LYS A 296 10.87 -2.42 22.89
C LYS A 296 9.43 -2.79 23.20
N ILE A 297 8.58 -2.71 22.19
CA ILE A 297 7.16 -3.07 22.26
C ILE A 297 6.96 -4.39 21.53
N TYR A 298 6.61 -5.45 22.26
CA TYR A 298 6.34 -6.79 21.71
C TYR A 298 4.83 -7.07 21.62
N GLU A 299 4.04 -6.52 22.54
CA GLU A 299 2.61 -6.76 22.65
C GLU A 299 1.82 -5.48 22.96
N GLU A 300 0.49 -5.56 22.84
CA GLU A 300 -0.44 -4.44 23.09
C GLU A 300 -0.23 -3.79 24.46
N LYS A 301 0.03 -4.60 25.49
CA LYS A 301 0.23 -4.15 26.88
C LYS A 301 1.53 -3.37 27.08
N ASP A 302 2.54 -3.56 26.22
CA ASP A 302 3.82 -2.88 26.37
C ASP A 302 3.68 -1.37 26.07
N TRP A 303 2.69 -1.00 25.27
CA TRP A 303 2.33 0.40 25.02
C TRP A 303 1.87 1.13 26.30
N ASP A 304 1.34 0.43 27.31
CA ASP A 304 0.93 1.07 28.57
C ASP A 304 2.13 1.58 29.39
N GLN A 305 3.33 1.08 29.09
CA GLN A 305 4.57 1.47 29.75
C GLN A 305 5.16 2.77 29.20
N VAL A 306 4.79 3.14 27.96
CA VAL A 306 5.21 4.37 27.29
C VAL A 306 4.10 5.41 27.35
N LYS A 307 3.89 5.98 28.55
CA LYS A 307 2.94 7.08 28.74
C LYS A 307 3.54 8.37 28.15
N GLY A 308 3.11 8.75 26.95
CA GLY A 308 3.59 9.94 26.25
C GLY A 308 4.77 9.65 25.31
N CYS A 309 5.81 10.48 25.36
CA CYS A 309 6.77 10.67 24.27
C CYS A 309 7.71 9.49 23.91
N GLY A 310 7.47 8.26 24.41
CA GLY A 310 8.26 7.07 24.04
C GLY A 310 9.19 6.52 25.10
N CYS A 311 9.09 6.99 26.35
CA CYS A 311 9.84 6.42 27.48
C CYS A 311 8.93 6.18 28.70
N THR A 312 9.44 5.46 29.70
CA THR A 312 8.73 5.15 30.95
C THR A 312 8.63 6.31 31.94
N TYR A 313 9.21 7.47 31.62
CA TYR A 313 9.25 8.63 32.50
C TYR A 313 8.05 9.56 32.24
N ILE A 314 7.44 10.05 33.33
CA ILE A 314 6.47 11.14 33.26
C ILE A 314 7.26 12.45 33.14
N CYS A 315 7.29 13.05 31.95
CA CYS A 315 7.91 14.34 31.69
C CYS A 315 6.91 15.33 31.09
N ASN A 316 7.00 16.61 31.46
CA ASN A 316 6.15 17.69 30.92
C ASN A 316 6.60 18.18 29.52
N THR A 317 7.54 17.49 28.86
CA THR A 317 8.07 17.85 27.55
C THR A 317 7.24 17.21 26.43
N GLN A 318 6.55 18.04 25.64
CA GLN A 318 6.06 17.65 24.32
C GLN A 318 7.24 17.48 23.36
N LEU A 319 7.13 16.56 22.39
CA LEU A 319 8.07 16.51 21.27
C LEU A 319 8.06 17.87 20.57
N CYS A 320 9.24 18.51 20.53
CA CYS A 320 9.44 19.74 19.76
C CYS A 320 9.54 19.37 18.29
N PHE A 321 8.42 19.42 17.57
CA PHE A 321 8.45 19.44 16.11
C PHE A 321 8.96 20.80 15.65
N ASP A 322 10.27 20.93 15.49
CA ASP A 322 10.80 21.99 14.64
C ASP A 322 10.34 21.68 13.21
N SER A 323 9.31 22.41 12.79
CA SER A 323 8.67 22.42 11.47
C SER A 323 9.44 21.65 10.39
N ILE A 324 9.09 20.37 10.21
CA ILE A 324 9.39 19.66 8.97
C ILE A 324 8.56 20.37 7.90
N GLN A 325 9.15 21.40 7.27
CA GLN A 325 8.53 22.08 6.14
C GLN A 325 8.46 21.09 4.99
N TYR A 326 7.27 20.51 4.79
CA TYR A 326 6.96 19.70 3.63
C TYR A 326 7.11 20.56 2.38
N GLN A 327 8.11 20.27 1.54
CA GLN A 327 8.00 20.60 0.14
C GLN A 327 7.04 19.59 -0.48
N THR A 328 5.79 19.98 -0.61
CA THR A 328 4.82 19.37 -1.53
C THR A 328 5.40 19.49 -2.94
N ILE A 329 5.68 18.35 -3.57
CA ILE A 329 5.82 18.23 -5.03
C ILE A 329 4.72 17.29 -5.48
#